data_AF-A0A2H6KFR6-F1
#
_entry.id   AF-A0A2H6KFR6-F1
#
_cell.length_a   1.000
_cell.length_b   1.000
_cell.length_c   1.000
_cell.angle_alpha   90.00
_cell.angle_beta   90.00
_cell.angle_gamma   90.00
#
_symmetry.space_group_name_H-M   'P 1'
#
loop_
_entity.id
_entity.type
_entity.pdbx_description
1 polymer ?
#
loop_
_entity_poly.entity_id
_entity_poly.type
_entity_poly.pdbx_seq_one_letter_code
_entity_poly.pdbx_strand_id
1 'polypeptide(L)'
;MASQRDEREMKASPGGDPSSDLASRVSVGGDKDGEDDRRTDKLEQVKEWKNRLDEFMSYTHTVLNDVLGDTRPDATSELSSRPVNSPSGNGGSCCSPQQHTLGADPPSIQSSSQTAQKIDGGPKCACKSPNITNVDKAAYHALTEPPRNVKECMDWLIALKGKDPEKNLKALGEAVYKFLADKPVGKMQVPALENVKLISKEFLQQPKLKYRWHSRRVLRKLNKRVNTKYCWFAKFFTFHKSNYENIIQTKGLTAIDISDKLGDVVSGCEKFLKCIKNPGQYKSAYCPEATWESSCAKNPEACAVVLVGIGPMLYTGLFSLMIDCETAFIARLNFYVIYRMRELVKALGFVMPECRASPNLVDVDRALTRLDDDELHTVYDLSGFWAFY
;
A
#
# COMPACT_ATOMS: atom_id res chain seq x y z
N MET A 1 5.77 -61.54 33.88
CA MET A 1 7.14 -61.99 34.26
C MET A 1 8.07 -60.80 33.99
N ALA A 2 8.16 -59.88 34.95
CA ALA A 2 9.29 -59.71 35.86
C ALA A 2 10.58 -59.30 35.14
N SER A 3 10.88 -58.00 35.12
CA SER A 3 12.21 -57.46 34.81
C SER A 3 12.52 -56.32 35.78
N GLN A 4 13.70 -56.42 36.38
CA GLN A 4 14.16 -55.74 37.59
C GLN A 4 14.45 -54.25 37.39
N ARG A 5 14.32 -53.55 38.51
CA ARG A 5 14.56 -52.12 38.75
C ARG A 5 15.92 -52.02 39.45
N ASP A 6 16.88 -51.32 38.86
CA ASP A 6 18.18 -51.04 39.48
C ASP A 6 18.11 -49.67 40.18
N GLU A 7 18.14 -49.70 41.50
CA GLU A 7 18.40 -48.56 42.39
C GLU A 7 19.91 -48.46 42.61
N ARG A 8 20.51 -47.30 42.30
CA ARG A 8 21.84 -46.96 42.79
C ARG A 8 21.73 -45.81 43.78
N GLU A 9 21.91 -46.16 45.04
CA GLU A 9 22.26 -45.28 46.16
C GLU A 9 23.58 -44.53 45.87
N MET A 10 23.58 -43.22 46.06
CA MET A 10 24.82 -42.45 46.29
C MET A 10 24.94 -42.17 47.78
N LYS A 11 26.00 -42.73 48.38
CA LYS A 11 26.44 -42.46 49.74
C LYS A 11 27.08 -41.08 49.84
N ALA A 12 26.64 -40.32 50.83
CA ALA A 12 27.36 -39.16 51.34
C ALA A 12 28.52 -39.60 52.25
N SER A 13 29.59 -38.81 52.28
CA SER A 13 30.55 -38.79 53.39
C SER A 13 31.05 -37.37 53.66
N PRO A 14 31.51 -37.06 54.90
CA PRO A 14 31.47 -35.73 55.49
C PRO A 14 32.86 -35.12 55.76
N GLY A 15 32.84 -33.82 56.12
CA GLY A 15 33.96 -33.10 56.73
C GLY A 15 34.87 -32.41 55.72
N GLY A 16 35.37 -31.20 55.91
CA GLY A 16 35.40 -30.29 57.04
C GLY A 16 36.42 -29.21 56.67
N ASP A 17 36.11 -27.94 56.94
CA ASP A 17 36.99 -26.78 56.73
C ASP A 17 38.34 -26.93 57.45
N PRO A 18 39.43 -26.32 56.93
CA PRO A 18 39.79 -25.01 57.48
C PRO A 18 40.37 -23.98 56.49
N SER A 19 40.04 -22.73 56.79
CA SER A 19 40.74 -21.47 56.53
C SER A 19 42.12 -21.51 55.87
N SER A 20 42.26 -20.77 54.77
CA SER A 20 43.49 -20.02 54.48
C SER A 20 43.19 -18.79 53.63
N ASP A 21 43.29 -17.61 54.27
CA ASP A 21 43.52 -16.33 53.61
C ASP A 21 44.84 -16.37 52.83
N LEU A 22 44.84 -15.90 51.57
CA LEU A 22 46.02 -15.29 50.96
C LEU A 22 45.60 -14.35 49.83
N ALA A 23 46.02 -13.10 50.01
CA ALA A 23 45.77 -11.96 49.17
C ALA A 23 46.46 -12.04 47.79
N SER A 24 46.00 -11.12 46.93
CA SER A 24 46.62 -10.64 45.67
C SER A 24 46.29 -11.43 44.39
N ARG A 25 45.33 -10.89 43.63
CA ARG A 25 45.54 -10.39 42.26
C ARG A 25 44.23 -9.78 41.76
N VAL A 26 44.11 -8.46 41.95
CA VAL A 26 43.17 -7.63 41.21
C VAL A 26 43.72 -7.55 39.78
N SER A 27 43.06 -8.20 38.83
CA SER A 27 43.25 -7.93 37.41
C SER A 27 42.11 -6.99 36.97
N VAL A 28 42.44 -5.70 36.88
CA VAL A 28 41.62 -4.70 36.19
C VAL A 28 41.93 -4.84 34.70
N GLY A 29 41.14 -5.63 33.98
CA GLY A 29 41.09 -5.64 32.52
C GLY A 29 39.75 -5.04 32.09
N GLY A 30 39.73 -3.72 31.89
CA GLY A 30 38.57 -3.00 31.38
C GLY A 30 38.56 -3.01 29.86
N ASP A 31 37.86 -3.98 29.26
CA ASP A 31 37.49 -3.93 27.85
C ASP A 31 36.05 -3.40 27.76
N LYS A 32 35.89 -2.08 27.59
CA LYS A 32 34.61 -1.44 27.28
C LYS A 32 34.60 -0.62 25.98
N ASP A 33 35.69 -0.61 25.21
CA ASP A 33 35.81 0.27 24.04
C ASP A 33 35.53 -0.41 22.68
N GLY A 34 34.99 -1.64 22.66
CA GLY A 34 34.72 -2.35 21.40
C GLY A 34 33.30 -2.20 20.84
N GLU A 35 32.36 -1.62 21.58
CA GLU A 35 30.92 -1.73 21.26
C GLU A 35 30.32 -0.46 20.63
N ASP A 36 30.89 0.72 20.89
CA ASP A 36 30.47 1.97 20.23
C ASP A 36 31.05 2.09 18.81
N ASP A 37 32.28 1.65 18.56
CA ASP A 37 32.90 1.64 17.22
C ASP A 37 32.09 0.81 16.21
N ARG A 38 31.52 -0.30 16.67
CA ARG A 38 30.70 -1.19 15.81
C ARG A 38 29.33 -0.61 15.46
N ARG A 39 28.86 0.41 16.20
CA ARG A 39 27.56 1.07 15.98
C ARG A 39 27.66 2.20 14.98
N THR A 40 28.73 2.98 15.05
CA THR A 40 29.01 4.07 14.11
C THR A 40 29.18 3.52 12.69
N ASP A 41 29.93 2.42 12.55
CA ASP A 41 30.23 1.76 11.27
C ASP A 41 28.96 1.28 10.52
N LYS A 42 27.93 0.79 11.24
CA LYS A 42 26.67 0.34 10.61
C LYS A 42 25.78 1.50 10.17
N LEU A 43 25.76 2.59 10.93
CA LEU A 43 24.98 3.78 10.55
C LEU A 43 25.61 4.47 9.34
N GLU A 44 26.95 4.48 9.27
CA GLU A 44 27.70 4.94 8.12
C GLU A 44 27.44 4.07 6.90
N GLN A 45 27.46 2.74 7.02
CA GLN A 45 27.15 1.85 5.90
C GLN A 45 25.73 2.03 5.34
N VAL A 46 24.73 2.28 6.19
CA VAL A 46 23.35 2.54 5.73
C VAL A 46 23.23 3.91 5.06
N LYS A 47 23.88 4.95 5.60
CA LYS A 47 23.93 6.28 4.98
C LYS A 47 24.67 6.24 3.65
N GLU A 48 25.79 5.53 3.58
CA GLU A 48 26.56 5.33 2.37
C GLU A 48 25.75 4.57 1.33
N TRP A 49 25.03 3.50 1.73
CA TRP A 49 24.15 2.77 0.83
C TRP A 49 23.02 3.66 0.28
N LYS A 50 22.39 4.46 1.14
CA LYS A 50 21.36 5.43 0.72
C LYS A 50 21.92 6.46 -0.25
N ASN A 51 23.09 7.03 0.05
CA ASN A 51 23.74 8.00 -0.83
C ASN A 51 24.12 7.39 -2.18
N ARG A 52 24.64 6.15 -2.19
CA ARG A 52 24.94 5.41 -3.44
C ARG A 52 23.68 5.11 -4.24
N LEU A 53 22.56 4.84 -3.58
CA LEU A 53 21.27 4.65 -4.22
C LEU A 53 20.79 5.97 -4.84
N ASP A 54 20.82 7.07 -4.10
CA ASP A 54 20.41 8.40 -4.56
C ASP A 54 21.29 8.89 -5.74
N GLU A 55 22.61 8.67 -5.67
CA GLU A 55 23.56 8.97 -6.74
C GLU A 55 23.29 8.13 -8.00
N PHE A 56 23.02 6.83 -7.82
CA PHE A 56 22.67 5.94 -8.92
C PHE A 56 21.32 6.30 -9.56
N MET A 57 20.33 6.70 -8.76
CA MET A 57 19.04 7.20 -9.27
C MET A 57 19.21 8.52 -10.03
N SER A 58 20.09 9.42 -9.58
CA SER A 58 20.44 10.65 -10.30
C SER A 58 21.15 10.36 -11.63
N TYR A 59 22.12 9.43 -11.63
CA TYR A 59 22.84 9.02 -12.83
C TYR A 59 21.91 8.39 -13.86
N THR A 60 20.99 7.53 -13.43
CA THR A 60 20.05 6.85 -14.32
C THR A 60 18.98 7.80 -14.88
N HIS A 61 18.53 8.78 -14.10
CA HIS A 61 17.72 9.88 -14.62
C HIS A 61 18.47 10.69 -15.70
N THR A 62 19.76 10.95 -15.49
CA THR A 62 20.60 11.67 -16.47
C THR A 62 20.76 10.87 -17.76
N VAL A 63 21.08 9.58 -17.66
CA VAL A 63 21.21 8.68 -18.83
C VAL A 63 19.88 8.52 -19.56
N LEU A 64 18.77 8.40 -18.84
CA LEU A 64 17.43 8.34 -19.46
C LEU A 64 17.08 9.64 -20.18
N ASN A 65 17.44 10.80 -19.62
CA ASN A 65 17.20 12.09 -20.25
C ASN A 65 18.10 12.32 -21.47
N ASP A 66 19.35 11.85 -21.47
CA ASP A 66 20.24 11.89 -22.64
C ASP A 66 19.71 11.00 -23.78
N VAL A 67 19.32 9.76 -23.46
CA VAL A 67 18.76 8.81 -24.45
C VAL A 67 17.42 9.30 -25.03
N LEU A 68 16.60 9.97 -24.21
CA LEU A 68 15.34 10.57 -24.66
C LEU A 68 15.52 11.94 -25.34
N GLY A 69 16.60 12.67 -25.03
CA GLY A 69 16.97 13.92 -25.68
C GLY A 69 17.45 13.72 -27.12
N ASP A 70 18.14 12.61 -27.39
CA ASP A 70 18.65 12.22 -28.71
C ASP A 70 17.59 11.66 -29.66
N THR A 71 16.37 11.42 -29.18
CA THR A 71 15.24 10.97 -30.02
C THR A 71 14.33 12.13 -30.46
N ARG A 72 14.87 13.35 -30.52
CA ARG A 72 14.22 14.46 -31.23
C ARG A 72 14.36 14.20 -32.74
N PRO A 73 13.28 13.93 -33.49
CA PRO A 73 13.42 13.71 -34.92
C PRO A 73 13.83 15.03 -35.58
N ASP A 74 15.01 15.04 -36.19
CA ASP A 74 15.39 16.02 -37.21
C ASP A 74 14.43 15.88 -38.39
N ALA A 75 13.28 16.53 -38.27
CA ALA A 75 12.30 16.67 -39.32
C ALA A 75 12.09 18.16 -39.63
N THR A 76 13.14 18.78 -40.17
CA THR A 76 13.01 19.95 -41.05
C THR A 76 14.19 19.98 -42.02
N SER A 77 14.17 19.07 -43.00
CA SER A 77 14.90 19.29 -44.25
C SER A 77 14.07 20.18 -45.16
N GLU A 78 14.65 21.33 -45.49
CA GLU A 78 14.74 21.87 -46.85
C GLU A 78 13.57 21.60 -47.82
N LEU A 79 12.73 22.62 -48.02
CA LEU A 79 12.13 22.92 -49.32
C LEU A 79 11.82 24.43 -49.39
N SER A 80 12.82 25.24 -49.72
CA SER A 80 12.60 26.58 -50.24
C SER A 80 13.82 27.10 -50.98
N SER A 81 13.87 26.84 -52.29
CA SER A 81 14.43 27.78 -53.25
C SER A 81 14.09 27.38 -54.69
N ARG A 82 13.10 28.06 -55.29
CA ARG A 82 13.23 28.79 -56.58
C ARG A 82 11.88 29.38 -57.06
N PRO A 83 11.92 30.39 -57.95
CA PRO A 83 10.98 31.51 -57.94
C PRO A 83 9.89 31.45 -59.02
N VAL A 84 8.82 32.20 -58.75
CA VAL A 84 8.06 33.08 -59.65
C VAL A 84 7.82 32.58 -61.08
N ASN A 85 6.58 32.17 -61.37
CA ASN A 85 5.77 32.68 -62.49
C ASN A 85 4.41 31.94 -62.54
N SER A 86 3.31 32.67 -62.36
CA SER A 86 1.99 32.30 -62.89
C SER A 86 1.13 33.57 -63.02
N PRO A 87 0.56 33.85 -64.21
CA PRO A 87 -0.41 34.93 -64.38
C PRO A 87 -1.85 34.41 -64.25
N SER A 88 -2.70 35.31 -63.75
CA SER A 88 -4.05 35.61 -64.24
C SER A 88 -5.13 34.51 -64.23
N GLY A 89 -6.22 34.77 -63.50
CA GLY A 89 -7.48 34.05 -63.65
C GLY A 89 -8.59 34.60 -62.76
N ASN A 90 -9.40 35.49 -63.33
CA ASN A 90 -10.53 36.23 -62.77
C ASN A 90 -11.71 35.41 -62.21
N GLY A 91 -12.49 36.09 -61.35
CA GLY A 91 -13.94 35.94 -61.22
C GLY A 91 -14.38 35.34 -59.88
N GLY A 92 -15.30 35.89 -59.10
CA GLY A 92 -16.20 37.04 -59.18
C GLY A 92 -16.90 37.13 -57.80
N SER A 93 -17.24 38.32 -57.31
CA SER A 93 -18.63 38.82 -57.22
C SER A 93 -19.57 37.90 -56.41
N CYS A 94 -20.28 38.28 -55.34
CA CYS A 94 -20.92 39.54 -54.97
C CYS A 94 -21.39 39.51 -53.50
N CYS A 95 -21.39 40.71 -52.89
CA CYS A 95 -22.43 41.33 -52.04
C CYS A 95 -22.88 40.73 -50.69
N SER A 96 -22.70 41.60 -49.68
CA SER A 96 -23.24 41.63 -48.31
C SER A 96 -24.71 42.17 -48.26
N PRO A 97 -25.22 42.77 -47.15
CA PRO A 97 -26.05 42.18 -46.09
C PRO A 97 -27.40 42.95 -45.86
N GLN A 98 -28.24 42.55 -44.88
CA GLN A 98 -29.17 43.37 -44.04
C GLN A 98 -30.27 42.44 -43.43
N GLN A 99 -30.43 42.32 -42.12
CA GLN A 99 -31.15 43.18 -41.15
C GLN A 99 -32.65 43.40 -41.44
N HIS A 100 -33.54 42.96 -40.53
CA HIS A 100 -34.51 43.81 -39.80
C HIS A 100 -35.31 43.01 -38.74
N THR A 101 -36.07 43.74 -37.94
CA THR A 101 -36.34 43.60 -36.50
C THR A 101 -37.85 43.59 -36.20
N LEU A 102 -38.23 43.27 -34.94
CA LEU A 102 -39.51 43.57 -34.23
C LEU A 102 -40.68 42.61 -34.56
N GLY A 103 -41.54 42.15 -33.64
CA GLY A 103 -41.81 42.42 -32.23
C GLY A 103 -43.23 41.88 -31.88
N ALA A 104 -43.58 41.87 -30.58
CA ALA A 104 -44.90 41.66 -29.94
C ALA A 104 -45.31 40.24 -29.46
N ASP A 105 -45.05 39.97 -28.16
CA ASP A 105 -45.99 39.85 -27.03
C ASP A 105 -47.25 38.92 -27.03
N PRO A 106 -47.72 38.47 -25.83
CA PRO A 106 -48.02 37.07 -25.51
C PRO A 106 -49.52 36.76 -25.32
N PRO A 107 -49.86 35.55 -24.84
CA PRO A 107 -50.88 35.49 -23.80
C PRO A 107 -50.52 34.63 -22.59
N SER A 108 -51.34 34.86 -21.58
CA SER A 108 -51.20 34.62 -20.16
C SER A 108 -52.08 33.45 -19.70
N ILE A 109 -51.53 32.70 -18.73
CA ILE A 109 -52.16 31.91 -17.65
C ILE A 109 -53.13 30.77 -18.06
N GLN A 110 -52.76 29.54 -17.67
CA GLN A 110 -53.63 28.74 -16.80
C GLN A 110 -52.83 27.76 -15.92
N SER A 111 -53.06 27.91 -14.62
CA SER A 111 -52.61 27.03 -13.55
C SER A 111 -53.35 25.70 -13.63
N SER A 112 -52.63 24.58 -13.56
CA SER A 112 -53.22 23.31 -13.16
C SER A 112 -52.21 22.48 -12.39
N SER A 113 -52.48 22.39 -11.09
CA SER A 113 -51.87 21.45 -10.15
C SER A 113 -52.12 20.02 -10.61
N GLN A 114 -51.07 19.27 -10.92
CA GLN A 114 -51.13 17.81 -10.91
C GLN A 114 -49.86 17.25 -10.26
N THR A 115 -50.12 16.55 -9.15
CA THR A 115 -49.24 15.67 -8.40
C THR A 115 -48.55 14.68 -9.33
N ALA A 116 -47.28 14.93 -9.65
CA ALA A 116 -46.45 13.99 -10.41
C ALA A 116 -45.63 13.14 -9.44
N GLN A 117 -45.79 11.83 -9.62
CA GLN A 117 -45.24 10.75 -8.81
C GLN A 117 -43.72 10.84 -8.67
N LYS A 118 -43.26 10.49 -7.47
CA LYS A 118 -41.88 10.18 -7.12
C LYS A 118 -41.37 9.06 -8.03
N ILE A 119 -40.65 9.41 -9.09
CA ILE A 119 -39.88 8.45 -9.87
C ILE A 119 -38.61 8.16 -9.05
N ASP A 120 -38.69 7.15 -8.18
CA ASP A 120 -37.52 6.44 -7.64
C ASP A 120 -36.88 5.67 -8.82
N GLY A 121 -36.14 6.42 -9.63
CA GLY A 121 -35.44 5.96 -10.83
C GLY A 121 -33.97 6.36 -10.79
N GLY A 122 -33.31 6.21 -9.64
CA GLY A 122 -31.85 6.08 -9.64
C GLY A 122 -31.47 4.81 -10.42
N PRO A 123 -30.32 4.78 -11.12
CA PRO A 123 -29.89 3.61 -11.87
C PRO A 123 -29.77 2.43 -10.90
N LYS A 124 -30.77 1.53 -10.93
CA LYS A 124 -30.70 0.24 -10.26
C LYS A 124 -29.66 -0.56 -11.02
N CYS A 125 -28.43 -0.56 -10.52
CA CYS A 125 -27.48 -1.62 -10.83
C CYS A 125 -28.19 -2.93 -10.52
N ALA A 126 -28.56 -3.68 -11.56
CA ALA A 126 -29.19 -4.98 -11.45
C ALA A 126 -28.15 -6.02 -11.02
N CYS A 127 -27.49 -5.81 -9.88
CA CYS A 127 -26.58 -6.77 -9.28
C CYS A 127 -27.32 -7.39 -8.08
N LYS A 128 -28.26 -8.30 -8.37
CA LYS A 128 -28.81 -9.18 -7.34
C LYS A 128 -27.65 -9.99 -6.74
N SER A 129 -27.57 -10.04 -5.42
CA SER A 129 -26.65 -10.89 -4.67
C SER A 129 -26.69 -12.33 -5.22
N PRO A 130 -25.59 -12.88 -5.77
CA PRO A 130 -25.66 -14.16 -6.43
C PRO A 130 -25.52 -15.30 -5.42
N ASN A 131 -26.45 -16.25 -5.55
CA ASN A 131 -26.26 -17.61 -5.09
C ASN A 131 -24.96 -18.15 -5.70
N ILE A 132 -24.09 -18.67 -4.83
CA ILE A 132 -22.75 -19.16 -5.13
C ILE A 132 -22.86 -20.32 -6.13
N THR A 133 -22.52 -20.12 -7.40
CA THR A 133 -22.11 -21.23 -8.31
C THR A 133 -21.47 -20.79 -9.65
N ASN A 134 -21.38 -19.49 -9.99
CA ASN A 134 -20.60 -19.04 -11.14
C ASN A 134 -19.68 -17.87 -10.79
N VAL A 135 -18.38 -18.03 -11.05
CA VAL A 135 -17.30 -17.09 -10.73
C VAL A 135 -17.16 -16.02 -11.83
N ASP A 136 -18.28 -15.41 -12.22
CA ASP A 136 -18.20 -14.00 -12.59
C ASP A 136 -18.01 -13.27 -11.28
N LYS A 137 -16.79 -12.80 -11.02
CA LYS A 137 -16.36 -12.24 -9.74
C LYS A 137 -17.31 -11.09 -9.36
N ALA A 138 -18.30 -11.38 -8.52
CA ALA A 138 -19.29 -10.42 -8.08
C ALA A 138 -18.56 -9.28 -7.37
N ALA A 139 -18.82 -8.04 -7.80
CA ALA A 139 -18.26 -6.87 -7.15
C ALA A 139 -18.80 -6.78 -5.71
N TYR A 140 -17.94 -6.44 -4.76
CA TYR A 140 -18.31 -6.16 -3.37
C TYR A 140 -19.26 -4.97 -3.32
N HIS A 141 -20.26 -5.04 -2.43
CA HIS A 141 -21.33 -4.07 -2.32
C HIS A 141 -21.15 -3.11 -1.14
N ALA A 142 -20.28 -3.44 -0.19
CA ALA A 142 -19.97 -2.58 0.94
C ALA A 142 -18.47 -2.53 1.23
N LEU A 143 -18.00 -1.37 1.68
CA LEU A 143 -16.62 -1.18 2.17
C LEU A 143 -16.34 -1.92 3.49
N THR A 144 -17.35 -2.51 4.12
CA THR A 144 -17.15 -3.41 5.27
C THR A 144 -16.79 -4.84 4.84
N GLU A 145 -16.92 -5.17 3.55
CA GLU A 145 -16.44 -6.43 2.98
C GLU A 145 -14.93 -6.33 2.75
N PRO A 146 -14.11 -7.13 3.43
CA PRO A 146 -12.66 -6.99 3.39
C PRO A 146 -12.05 -7.48 2.07
N PRO A 147 -11.08 -6.73 1.51
CA PRO A 147 -10.25 -7.17 0.39
C PRO A 147 -9.54 -8.50 0.64
N ARG A 148 -9.30 -9.28 -0.43
CA ARG A 148 -8.59 -10.58 -0.36
C ARG A 148 -7.21 -10.60 -1.04
N ASN A 149 -6.83 -9.51 -1.69
CA ASN A 149 -5.52 -9.31 -2.33
C ASN A 149 -5.23 -7.81 -2.46
N VAL A 150 -4.01 -7.46 -2.89
CA VAL A 150 -3.57 -6.06 -2.99
C VAL A 150 -4.37 -5.25 -4.00
N LYS A 151 -4.74 -5.82 -5.16
CA LYS A 151 -5.63 -5.16 -6.12
C LYS A 151 -6.93 -4.72 -5.43
N GLU A 152 -7.56 -5.65 -4.70
CA GLU A 152 -8.79 -5.36 -3.97
C GLU A 152 -8.58 -4.32 -2.86
N CYS A 153 -7.42 -4.29 -2.19
CA CYS A 153 -7.10 -3.23 -1.23
C CYS A 153 -7.04 -1.85 -1.91
N MET A 154 -6.43 -1.76 -3.09
CA MET A 154 -6.38 -0.51 -3.85
C MET A 154 -7.77 -0.08 -4.33
N ASP A 155 -8.56 -1.01 -4.84
CA ASP A 155 -9.95 -0.75 -5.25
C ASP A 155 -10.79 -0.27 -4.05
N TRP A 156 -10.60 -0.87 -2.88
CA TRP A 156 -11.26 -0.46 -1.63
C TRP A 156 -10.90 0.97 -1.23
N LEU A 157 -9.61 1.31 -1.26
CA LEU A 157 -9.11 2.66 -0.93
C LEU A 157 -9.68 3.73 -1.87
N ILE A 158 -9.79 3.41 -3.16
CA ILE A 158 -10.35 4.32 -4.17
C ILE A 158 -11.87 4.45 -4.03
N ALA A 159 -12.57 3.35 -3.75
CA ALA A 159 -14.01 3.38 -3.50
C ALA A 159 -14.34 4.17 -2.22
N LEU A 160 -13.54 4.00 -1.17
CA LEU A 160 -13.61 4.77 0.07
C LEU A 160 -13.43 6.27 -0.17
N LYS A 161 -12.47 6.66 -1.03
CA LYS A 161 -12.26 8.06 -1.41
C LYS A 161 -13.56 8.71 -1.90
N GLY A 162 -14.30 8.00 -2.75
CA GLY A 162 -15.62 8.44 -3.23
C GLY A 162 -15.57 9.79 -3.95
N LYS A 163 -16.66 10.56 -3.83
CA LYS A 163 -16.82 11.88 -4.48
C LYS A 163 -16.25 13.04 -3.66
N ASP A 164 -16.11 12.85 -2.35
CA ASP A 164 -15.59 13.85 -1.41
C ASP A 164 -14.37 13.26 -0.67
N PRO A 165 -13.19 13.25 -1.33
CA PRO A 165 -11.98 12.64 -0.79
C PRO A 165 -11.60 13.17 0.57
N GLU A 166 -11.63 14.50 0.73
CA GLU A 166 -11.19 15.19 1.94
C GLU A 166 -12.04 14.78 3.14
N LYS A 167 -13.38 14.86 2.98
CA LYS A 167 -14.31 14.49 4.04
C LYS A 167 -14.22 13.01 4.40
N ASN A 168 -14.17 12.13 3.41
CA ASN A 168 -14.19 10.68 3.63
C ASN A 168 -12.89 10.19 4.28
N LEU A 169 -11.74 10.67 3.81
CA LEU A 169 -10.45 10.30 4.39
C LEU A 169 -10.25 10.90 5.77
N LYS A 170 -10.73 12.12 6.02
CA LYS A 170 -10.77 12.70 7.37
C LYS A 170 -11.61 11.85 8.32
N ALA A 171 -12.80 11.45 7.89
CA ALA A 171 -13.68 10.61 8.70
C ALA A 171 -13.08 9.22 8.97
N LEU A 172 -12.40 8.61 8.00
CA LEU A 172 -11.65 7.37 8.24
C LEU A 172 -10.46 7.59 9.18
N GLY A 173 -9.69 8.67 8.99
CA GLY A 173 -8.57 9.02 9.85
C GLY A 173 -8.99 9.19 11.31
N GLU A 174 -10.11 9.87 11.57
CA GLU A 174 -10.72 9.97 12.89
C GLU A 174 -11.17 8.61 13.44
N ALA A 175 -11.77 7.76 12.61
CA ALA A 175 -12.20 6.42 13.01
C ALA A 175 -11.00 5.53 13.38
N VAL A 176 -9.93 5.56 12.59
CA VAL A 176 -8.68 4.83 12.85
C VAL A 176 -8.00 5.36 14.09
N TYR A 177 -7.91 6.68 14.26
CA TYR A 177 -7.35 7.29 15.47
C TYR A 177 -8.11 6.80 16.71
N LYS A 178 -9.44 6.92 16.75
CA LYS A 178 -10.27 6.45 17.87
C LYS A 178 -10.12 4.95 18.09
N PHE A 179 -10.01 4.18 17.01
CA PHE A 179 -9.82 2.74 17.07
C PHE A 179 -8.45 2.34 17.66
N LEU A 180 -7.41 3.17 17.51
CA LEU A 180 -6.03 2.85 17.95
C LEU A 180 -5.58 3.58 19.23
N ALA A 181 -6.09 4.78 19.51
CA ALA A 181 -5.58 5.68 20.56
C ALA A 181 -5.61 5.05 21.96
N ASP A 182 -6.72 4.37 22.30
CA ASP A 182 -6.95 3.84 23.65
C ASP A 182 -6.58 2.36 23.78
N LYS A 183 -5.92 1.77 22.78
CA LYS A 183 -5.64 0.33 22.79
C LYS A 183 -4.31 0.05 23.48
N PRO A 184 -4.24 -0.84 24.49
CA PRO A 184 -2.99 -1.25 25.09
C PRO A 184 -2.25 -2.26 24.18
N VAL A 185 -0.92 -2.27 24.28
CA VAL A 185 -0.04 -3.19 23.52
C VAL A 185 -0.34 -4.67 23.86
N GLY A 186 -0.51 -5.50 22.84
CA GLY A 186 -0.44 -6.96 22.90
C GLY A 186 -1.61 -7.72 23.53
N LYS A 187 -2.80 -7.11 23.68
CA LYS A 187 -3.92 -7.74 24.42
C LYS A 187 -5.31 -7.57 23.82
N MET A 188 -5.44 -6.99 22.63
CA MET A 188 -6.77 -6.70 22.12
C MET A 188 -7.26 -7.76 21.13
N GLN A 189 -8.38 -8.40 21.48
CA GLN A 189 -9.16 -9.23 20.56
C GLN A 189 -10.35 -8.42 20.08
N VAL A 190 -10.37 -8.11 18.79
CA VAL A 190 -11.52 -7.51 18.12
C VAL A 190 -12.01 -8.57 17.12
N PRO A 191 -13.12 -9.27 17.38
CA PRO A 191 -13.55 -10.40 16.54
C PRO A 191 -13.65 -10.06 15.05
N ALA A 192 -14.17 -8.87 14.72
CA ALA A 192 -14.22 -8.39 13.34
C ALA A 192 -12.81 -8.25 12.72
N LEU A 193 -11.83 -7.77 13.49
CA LEU A 193 -10.45 -7.65 13.03
C LEU A 193 -9.80 -9.02 12.84
N GLU A 194 -10.05 -10.00 13.73
CA GLU A 194 -9.55 -11.37 13.57
C GLU A 194 -9.98 -12.02 12.25
N ASN A 195 -11.20 -11.73 11.78
CA ASN A 195 -11.68 -12.19 10.49
C ASN A 195 -10.88 -11.56 9.33
N VAL A 196 -10.64 -10.25 9.36
CA VAL A 196 -9.85 -9.57 8.31
C VAL A 196 -8.38 -10.00 8.36
N LYS A 197 -7.84 -10.20 9.56
CA LYS A 197 -6.48 -10.73 9.79
C LYS A 197 -6.29 -12.10 9.16
N LEU A 198 -7.28 -12.97 9.29
CA LEU A 198 -7.22 -14.30 8.69
C LEU A 198 -7.08 -14.19 7.17
N ILE A 199 -7.83 -13.29 6.54
CA ILE A 199 -7.75 -13.03 5.10
C ILE A 199 -6.35 -12.52 4.72
N SER A 200 -5.82 -11.52 5.43
CA SER A 200 -4.45 -11.04 5.22
C SER A 200 -3.41 -12.15 5.41
N LYS A 201 -3.59 -13.03 6.39
CA LYS A 201 -2.70 -14.17 6.65
C LYS A 201 -2.77 -15.20 5.52
N GLU A 202 -3.95 -15.55 5.03
CA GLU A 202 -4.15 -16.45 3.89
C GLU A 202 -3.46 -15.91 2.64
N PHE A 203 -3.64 -14.61 2.34
CA PHE A 203 -2.94 -13.93 1.25
C PHE A 203 -1.42 -14.07 1.37
N LEU A 204 -0.86 -13.77 2.55
CA LEU A 204 0.58 -13.84 2.78
C LEU A 204 1.14 -15.27 2.75
N GLN A 205 0.29 -16.28 2.95
CA GLN A 205 0.66 -17.70 2.89
C GLN A 205 0.73 -18.25 1.46
N GLN A 206 0.31 -17.49 0.45
CA GLN A 206 0.44 -17.90 -0.94
C GLN A 206 1.90 -18.26 -1.29
N PRO A 207 2.16 -19.31 -2.10
CA PRO A 207 3.52 -19.76 -2.40
C PRO A 207 4.47 -18.68 -2.94
N LYS A 208 3.93 -17.72 -3.71
CA LYS A 208 4.69 -16.61 -4.30
C LYS A 208 5.15 -15.55 -3.27
N LEU A 209 4.52 -15.53 -2.10
CA LEU A 209 4.77 -14.55 -1.03
C LEU A 209 5.39 -15.20 0.21
N LYS A 210 4.88 -16.35 0.66
CA LYS A 210 5.19 -16.99 1.95
C LYS A 210 6.68 -17.15 2.23
N TYR A 211 7.48 -17.43 1.20
CA TYR A 211 8.89 -17.71 1.36
C TYR A 211 9.79 -16.47 1.32
N ARG A 212 9.24 -15.30 0.98
CA ARG A 212 9.97 -14.04 0.96
C ARG A 212 10.23 -13.55 2.38
N TRP A 213 11.38 -12.91 2.59
CA TRP A 213 11.83 -12.52 3.94
C TRP A 213 10.85 -11.56 4.64
N HIS A 214 10.36 -10.53 3.94
CA HIS A 214 9.36 -9.57 4.45
C HIS A 214 8.03 -10.25 4.80
N SER A 215 7.51 -11.12 3.92
CA SER A 215 6.29 -11.88 4.18
C SER A 215 6.43 -12.79 5.38
N ARG A 216 7.57 -13.49 5.52
CA ARG A 216 7.86 -14.31 6.71
C ARG A 216 7.89 -13.45 7.98
N ARG A 217 8.48 -12.26 7.91
CA ARG A 217 8.55 -11.33 9.05
C ARG A 217 7.16 -10.89 9.47
N VAL A 218 6.30 -10.49 8.54
CA VAL A 218 4.92 -10.10 8.81
C VAL A 218 4.10 -11.29 9.30
N LEU A 219 4.15 -12.44 8.63
CA LEU A 219 3.47 -13.67 9.06
C LEU A 219 3.87 -14.11 10.47
N ARG A 220 5.16 -13.99 10.84
CA ARG A 220 5.60 -14.31 12.20
C ARG A 220 4.92 -13.43 13.24
N LYS A 221 4.65 -12.15 12.91
CA LYS A 221 3.91 -11.23 13.79
C LYS A 221 2.44 -11.60 13.84
N LEU A 222 1.81 -11.82 12.69
CA LEU A 222 0.40 -12.24 12.63
C LEU A 222 0.12 -13.54 13.41
N ASN A 223 1.11 -14.43 13.54
CA ASN A 223 0.96 -15.72 14.21
C ASN A 223 1.43 -15.75 15.67
N LYS A 224 2.24 -14.79 16.11
CA LYS A 224 2.81 -14.79 17.46
C LYS A 224 2.15 -13.69 18.26
N ARG A 225 1.56 -14.02 19.40
CA ARG A 225 1.23 -13.03 20.44
C ARG A 225 2.50 -12.26 20.80
N VAL A 226 2.48 -10.93 20.71
CA VAL A 226 3.55 -10.05 21.17
C VAL A 226 3.72 -10.30 22.65
N ASN A 227 4.78 -11.04 22.99
CA ASN A 227 5.15 -11.26 24.37
C ASN A 227 5.77 -9.96 24.89
N THR A 228 4.96 -9.16 25.58
CA THR A 228 5.36 -7.87 26.16
C THR A 228 6.52 -8.00 27.14
N LYS A 229 6.75 -9.18 27.75
CA LYS A 229 7.90 -9.43 28.64
C LYS A 229 9.24 -9.53 27.92
N TYR A 230 9.26 -9.79 26.61
CA TYR A 230 10.50 -10.07 25.86
C TYR A 230 11.12 -8.82 25.20
N CYS A 231 10.72 -7.62 25.63
CA CYS A 231 10.93 -6.41 24.84
C CYS A 231 12.17 -5.58 25.20
N TRP A 232 12.90 -5.89 26.29
CA TRP A 232 14.11 -5.12 26.61
C TRP A 232 15.21 -5.37 25.56
N PHE A 233 15.53 -6.63 25.27
CA PHE A 233 16.51 -6.96 24.23
C PHE A 233 15.99 -6.71 22.80
N ALA A 234 14.69 -6.89 22.53
CA ALA A 234 14.13 -6.62 21.20
C ALA A 234 14.20 -5.13 20.83
N LYS A 235 14.02 -4.21 21.80
CA LYS A 235 14.21 -2.76 21.60
C LYS A 235 15.60 -2.40 21.05
N PHE A 236 16.63 -3.18 21.38
CA PHE A 236 17.99 -2.93 20.90
C PHE A 236 18.27 -3.46 19.48
N PHE A 237 17.52 -4.45 18.99
CA PHE A 237 17.82 -5.14 17.72
C PHE A 237 16.74 -5.01 16.65
N THR A 238 15.59 -4.40 16.95
CA THR A 238 14.50 -4.24 15.96
C THR A 238 14.36 -2.80 15.46
N PHE A 239 14.40 -2.64 14.14
CA PHE A 239 14.45 -1.35 13.46
C PHE A 239 13.19 -0.46 13.51
N HIS A 240 12.06 -0.90 14.07
CA HIS A 240 10.85 -0.04 14.12
C HIS A 240 10.18 -0.07 15.49
N LYS A 241 10.13 1.09 16.14
CA LYS A 241 9.48 1.35 17.45
C LYS A 241 7.99 0.99 17.44
N SER A 242 7.33 1.15 16.29
CA SER A 242 5.93 0.76 16.04
C SER A 242 5.63 -0.72 16.20
N ASN A 243 6.65 -1.58 16.31
CA ASN A 243 6.45 -3.01 16.54
C ASN A 243 6.00 -3.34 17.96
N TYR A 244 6.23 -2.44 18.92
CA TYR A 244 6.06 -2.74 20.33
C TYR A 244 5.37 -1.62 21.11
N GLU A 245 5.15 -0.47 20.48
CA GLU A 245 4.58 0.69 21.14
C GLU A 245 3.47 1.28 20.28
N ASN A 246 2.49 1.88 20.95
CA ASN A 246 1.38 2.55 20.30
C ASN A 246 1.91 3.70 19.44
N ILE A 247 1.76 3.60 18.12
CA ILE A 247 2.22 4.61 17.16
C ILE A 247 1.53 5.96 17.37
N ILE A 248 0.27 5.97 17.81
CA ILE A 248 -0.47 7.20 18.13
C ILE A 248 0.23 7.95 19.26
N GLN A 249 0.57 7.24 20.34
CA GLN A 249 1.20 7.85 21.51
C GLN A 249 2.67 8.19 21.26
N THR A 250 3.40 7.31 20.57
CA THR A 250 4.85 7.45 20.42
C THR A 250 5.28 8.44 19.35
N LYS A 251 4.50 8.56 18.27
CA LYS A 251 4.73 9.54 17.20
C LYS A 251 3.85 10.78 17.34
N GLY A 252 2.94 10.81 18.33
CA GLY A 252 2.00 11.91 18.52
C GLY A 252 1.03 12.09 17.34
N LEU A 253 0.71 11.00 16.62
CA LEU A 253 -0.13 11.08 15.43
C LEU A 253 -1.54 11.50 15.82
N THR A 254 -2.03 12.56 15.21
CA THR A 254 -3.42 13.02 15.31
C THR A 254 -4.29 12.35 14.24
N ALA A 255 -5.61 12.49 14.35
CA ALA A 255 -6.52 12.07 13.30
C ALA A 255 -6.23 12.73 11.94
N ILE A 256 -5.76 13.99 11.96
CA ILE A 256 -5.40 14.75 10.76
C ILE A 256 -4.15 14.14 10.12
N ASP A 257 -3.11 13.85 10.92
CA ASP A 257 -1.89 13.21 10.39
C ASP A 257 -2.19 11.85 9.75
N ILE A 258 -3.14 11.09 10.31
CA ILE A 258 -3.57 9.81 9.74
C ILE A 258 -4.32 10.04 8.43
N SER A 259 -5.25 11.00 8.38
CA SER A 259 -6.01 11.27 7.16
C SER A 259 -5.13 11.75 6.02
N ASP A 260 -4.16 12.62 6.30
CA ASP A 260 -3.25 13.17 5.30
C ASP A 260 -2.40 12.07 4.68
N LYS A 261 -1.78 11.23 5.53
CA LYS A 261 -0.98 10.10 5.05
C LYS A 261 -1.81 9.04 4.34
N LEU A 262 -3.06 8.81 4.75
CA LEU A 262 -3.98 7.95 4.00
C LEU A 262 -4.30 8.55 2.63
N GLY A 263 -4.41 9.87 2.53
CA GLY A 263 -4.52 10.59 1.26
C GLY A 263 -3.35 10.30 0.33
N ASP A 264 -2.12 10.32 0.86
CA ASP A 264 -0.92 10.01 0.09
C ASP A 264 -0.91 8.55 -0.38
N VAL A 265 -1.22 7.60 0.51
CA VAL A 265 -1.34 6.16 0.17
C VAL A 265 -2.40 5.95 -0.93
N VAL A 266 -3.57 6.59 -0.83
CA VAL A 266 -4.65 6.49 -1.83
C VAL A 266 -4.18 7.08 -3.17
N SER A 267 -3.56 8.25 -3.15
CA SER A 267 -3.00 8.92 -4.34
C SER A 267 -1.93 8.06 -5.03
N GLY A 268 -1.06 7.43 -4.25
CA GLY A 268 -0.08 6.45 -4.73
C GLY A 268 -0.75 5.25 -5.39
N CYS A 269 -1.78 4.66 -4.75
CA CYS A 269 -2.56 3.56 -5.32
C CYS A 269 -3.25 3.92 -6.64
N GLU A 270 -3.83 5.12 -6.75
CA GLU A 270 -4.48 5.58 -7.99
C GLU A 270 -3.49 5.72 -9.14
N LYS A 271 -2.31 6.30 -8.87
CA LYS A 271 -1.24 6.42 -9.85
C LYS A 271 -0.70 5.05 -10.25
N PHE A 272 -0.53 4.16 -9.27
CA PHE A 272 -0.11 2.79 -9.53
C PHE A 272 -1.07 2.11 -10.50
N LEU A 273 -2.38 2.11 -10.18
CA LEU A 273 -3.38 1.51 -11.04
C LEU A 273 -3.45 2.18 -12.42
N LYS A 274 -3.27 3.50 -12.52
CA LYS A 274 -3.23 4.21 -13.81
C LYS A 274 -2.13 3.68 -14.74
N CYS A 275 -0.98 3.30 -14.19
CA CYS A 275 0.13 2.74 -14.96
C CYS A 275 -0.11 1.29 -15.37
N ILE A 276 -0.67 0.46 -14.49
CA ILE A 276 -0.72 -0.99 -14.74
C ILE A 276 -2.00 -1.44 -15.47
N LYS A 277 -3.10 -0.70 -15.29
CA LYS A 277 -4.40 -1.12 -15.80
C LYS A 277 -4.47 -1.03 -17.32
N ASN A 278 -5.24 -1.92 -17.93
CA ASN A 278 -5.65 -1.77 -19.30
C ASN A 278 -6.95 -0.92 -19.35
N PRO A 279 -6.93 0.27 -19.98
CA PRO A 279 -8.14 1.08 -20.11
C PRO A 279 -9.30 0.29 -20.72
N GLY A 280 -10.50 0.41 -20.14
CA GLY A 280 -11.71 -0.26 -20.61
C GLY A 280 -11.83 -1.75 -20.25
N GLN A 281 -10.76 -2.40 -19.78
CA GLN A 281 -10.80 -3.80 -19.36
C GLN A 281 -10.67 -3.96 -17.84
N TYR A 282 -10.15 -2.95 -17.14
CA TYR A 282 -10.06 -2.96 -15.68
C TYR A 282 -11.44 -2.97 -15.02
N LYS A 283 -11.66 -3.95 -14.13
CA LYS A 283 -12.88 -4.05 -13.32
C LYS A 283 -12.52 -3.83 -11.85
N SER A 284 -13.08 -2.79 -11.25
CA SER A 284 -12.97 -2.59 -9.80
C SER A 284 -13.62 -3.77 -9.07
N ALA A 285 -12.99 -4.20 -7.97
CA ALA A 285 -13.59 -5.19 -7.09
C ALA A 285 -14.80 -4.67 -6.30
N TYR A 286 -14.93 -3.35 -6.15
CA TYR A 286 -16.03 -2.70 -5.44
C TYR A 286 -16.97 -2.01 -6.42
N CYS A 287 -18.27 -2.18 -6.21
CA CYS A 287 -19.28 -1.53 -7.03
C CYS A 287 -19.35 -0.02 -6.73
N PRO A 288 -19.88 0.81 -7.66
CA PRO A 288 -20.01 2.25 -7.46
C PRO A 288 -20.84 2.65 -6.23
N GLU A 289 -21.72 1.76 -5.76
CA GLU A 289 -22.56 1.96 -4.57
C GLU A 289 -21.84 1.69 -3.25
N ALA A 290 -20.68 1.02 -3.28
CA ALA A 290 -19.84 0.76 -2.11
C ALA A 290 -19.05 2.03 -1.72
N THR A 291 -19.74 3.03 -1.20
CA THR A 291 -19.15 4.32 -0.79
C THR A 291 -19.01 4.42 0.72
N TRP A 292 -18.28 5.45 1.18
CA TRP A 292 -18.21 5.80 2.59
C TRP A 292 -19.61 5.99 3.21
N GLU A 293 -20.49 6.75 2.56
CA GLU A 293 -21.82 7.08 3.07
C GLU A 293 -22.71 5.85 3.23
N SER A 294 -22.65 4.92 2.27
CA SER A 294 -23.47 3.70 2.31
C SER A 294 -22.93 2.66 3.29
N SER A 295 -21.61 2.57 3.42
CA SER A 295 -20.94 1.46 4.11
C SER A 295 -20.42 1.83 5.50
N CYS A 296 -19.78 2.99 5.63
CA CYS A 296 -18.97 3.36 6.80
C CYS A 296 -19.63 4.42 7.69
N ALA A 297 -20.41 5.35 7.13
CA ALA A 297 -20.89 6.52 7.89
C ALA A 297 -21.69 6.16 9.16
N LYS A 298 -22.46 5.06 9.14
CA LYS A 298 -23.21 4.57 10.31
C LYS A 298 -22.34 3.88 11.35
N ASN A 299 -21.25 3.25 10.91
CA ASN A 299 -20.30 2.56 11.79
C ASN A 299 -18.86 2.75 11.26
N PRO A 300 -18.24 3.91 11.51
CA PRO A 300 -16.91 4.22 10.98
C PRO A 300 -15.84 3.25 11.48
N GLU A 301 -16.01 2.70 12.69
CA GLU A 301 -15.12 1.70 13.29
C GLU A 301 -15.03 0.43 12.43
N ALA A 302 -16.11 0.00 11.78
CA ALA A 302 -16.08 -1.18 10.91
C ALA A 302 -15.09 -1.00 9.74
N CYS A 303 -15.06 0.19 9.13
CA CYS A 303 -14.11 0.48 8.05
C CYS A 303 -12.69 0.72 8.57
N ALA A 304 -12.53 1.27 9.78
CA ALA A 304 -11.23 1.31 10.45
C ALA A 304 -10.67 -0.10 10.68
N VAL A 305 -11.52 -1.03 11.14
CA VAL A 305 -11.15 -2.44 11.33
C VAL A 305 -10.73 -3.09 10.00
N VAL A 306 -11.44 -2.81 8.90
CA VAL A 306 -11.03 -3.29 7.57
C VAL A 306 -9.65 -2.74 7.20
N LEU A 307 -9.43 -1.43 7.28
CA LEU A 307 -8.15 -0.80 6.93
C LEU A 307 -6.98 -1.37 7.77
N VAL A 308 -7.13 -1.42 9.09
CA VAL A 308 -6.12 -1.97 10.01
C VAL A 308 -5.85 -3.44 9.70
N GLY A 309 -6.89 -4.21 9.40
CA GLY A 309 -6.81 -5.64 9.11
C GLY A 309 -6.16 -5.97 7.76
N ILE A 310 -6.37 -5.15 6.73
CA ILE A 310 -5.75 -5.33 5.40
C ILE A 310 -4.36 -4.71 5.28
N GLY A 311 -3.97 -3.82 6.20
CA GLY A 311 -2.66 -3.18 6.23
C GLY A 311 -1.49 -4.15 6.02
N PRO A 312 -1.40 -5.30 6.71
CA PRO A 312 -0.34 -6.30 6.51
C PRO A 312 -0.25 -6.82 5.07
N MET A 313 -1.40 -7.07 4.44
CA MET A 313 -1.50 -7.56 3.07
C MET A 313 -1.09 -6.47 2.07
N LEU A 314 -1.63 -5.25 2.24
CA LEU A 314 -1.31 -4.12 1.38
C LEU A 314 0.18 -3.76 1.44
N TYR A 315 0.71 -3.55 2.66
CA TYR A 315 2.12 -3.24 2.88
C TYR A 315 3.03 -4.31 2.27
N THR A 316 2.82 -5.58 2.65
CA THR A 316 3.75 -6.63 2.23
C THR A 316 3.73 -6.84 0.72
N GLY A 317 2.55 -6.80 0.09
CA GLY A 317 2.46 -7.04 -1.35
C GLY A 317 3.09 -5.92 -2.16
N LEU A 318 2.87 -4.65 -1.79
CA LEU A 318 3.52 -3.50 -2.43
C LEU A 318 5.03 -3.47 -2.18
N PHE A 319 5.46 -3.66 -0.93
CA PHE A 319 6.87 -3.69 -0.56
C PHE A 319 7.62 -4.86 -1.25
N SER A 320 6.97 -6.01 -1.42
CA SER A 320 7.53 -7.14 -2.19
C SER A 320 7.80 -6.76 -3.64
N LEU A 321 6.90 -5.99 -4.24
CA LEU A 321 6.99 -5.57 -5.63
C LEU A 321 8.12 -4.55 -5.81
N MET A 322 8.22 -3.58 -4.90
CA MET A 322 9.27 -2.57 -4.87
C MET A 322 10.67 -3.19 -4.79
N ILE A 323 10.91 -4.11 -3.85
CA ILE A 323 12.18 -4.83 -3.75
C ILE A 323 12.51 -5.60 -5.04
N ASP A 324 11.50 -6.22 -5.66
CA ASP A 324 11.73 -6.95 -6.91
C ASP A 324 12.07 -6.00 -8.07
N CYS A 325 11.47 -4.81 -8.12
CA CYS A 325 11.83 -3.76 -9.09
C CYS A 325 13.29 -3.31 -8.91
N GLU A 326 13.68 -2.95 -7.68
CA GLU A 326 15.05 -2.53 -7.36
C GLU A 326 16.07 -3.62 -7.71
N THR A 327 15.75 -4.88 -7.36
CA THR A 327 16.60 -6.02 -7.69
C THR A 327 16.73 -6.19 -9.21
N ALA A 328 15.63 -6.03 -9.96
CA ALA A 328 15.65 -6.12 -11.42
C ALA A 328 16.55 -5.05 -12.04
N PHE A 329 16.52 -3.85 -11.48
CA PHE A 329 17.31 -2.72 -11.94
C PHE A 329 18.81 -2.94 -11.68
N ILE A 330 19.18 -3.32 -10.45
CA ILE A 330 20.56 -3.64 -10.08
C ILE A 330 21.11 -4.81 -10.91
N ALA A 331 20.29 -5.85 -11.11
CA ALA A 331 20.68 -7.04 -11.87
C ALA A 331 20.63 -6.85 -13.40
N ARG A 332 20.51 -5.61 -13.89
CA ARG A 332 20.46 -5.26 -15.33
C ARG A 332 19.43 -6.08 -16.11
N LEU A 333 18.19 -6.12 -15.62
CA LEU A 333 17.04 -6.73 -16.31
C LEU A 333 17.17 -8.24 -16.55
N ASN A 334 17.76 -8.98 -15.60
CA ASN A 334 17.78 -10.44 -15.67
C ASN A 334 16.36 -11.00 -15.89
N PHE A 335 16.17 -11.75 -16.98
CA PHE A 335 14.88 -12.32 -17.40
C PHE A 335 14.17 -13.11 -16.28
N TYR A 336 14.93 -13.78 -15.41
CA TYR A 336 14.39 -14.50 -14.27
C TYR A 336 13.68 -13.57 -13.27
N VAL A 337 14.22 -12.36 -13.04
CA VAL A 337 13.62 -11.38 -12.13
C VAL A 337 12.34 -10.81 -12.74
N ILE A 338 12.34 -10.53 -14.05
CA ILE A 338 11.14 -10.07 -14.78
C ILE A 338 10.02 -11.12 -14.70
N TYR A 339 10.34 -12.40 -14.91
CA TYR A 339 9.37 -13.49 -14.76
C TYR A 339 8.82 -13.56 -13.33
N ARG A 340 9.69 -13.48 -12.32
CA ARG A 340 9.29 -13.48 -10.90
C ARG A 340 8.36 -12.32 -10.56
N MET A 341 8.63 -11.14 -11.09
CA MET A 341 7.77 -9.96 -10.94
C MET A 341 6.40 -10.16 -11.55
N ARG A 342 6.31 -10.68 -12.79
CA ARG A 342 5.02 -10.97 -13.44
C ARG A 342 4.17 -11.94 -12.61
N GLU A 343 4.81 -12.98 -12.07
CA GLU A 343 4.14 -13.94 -11.20
C GLU A 343 3.71 -13.32 -9.86
N LEU A 344 4.49 -12.38 -9.33
CA LEU A 344 4.13 -11.61 -8.14
C LEU A 344 2.91 -10.72 -8.41
N VAL A 345 2.92 -9.93 -9.49
CA VAL A 345 1.80 -9.06 -9.90
C VAL A 345 0.49 -9.86 -10.01
N LYS A 346 0.53 -11.05 -10.62
CA LYS A 346 -0.63 -11.96 -10.65
C LYS A 346 -1.09 -12.36 -9.25
N ALA A 347 -0.17 -12.72 -8.36
CA ALA A 347 -0.48 -13.07 -6.97
C ALA A 347 -1.07 -11.88 -6.18
N LEU A 348 -0.72 -10.65 -6.54
CA LEU A 348 -1.31 -9.42 -5.98
C LEU A 348 -2.76 -9.19 -6.44
N GLY A 349 -3.29 -10.01 -7.36
CA GLY A 349 -4.66 -9.93 -7.87
C GLY A 349 -4.79 -9.27 -9.25
N PHE A 350 -3.67 -8.87 -9.86
CA PHE A 350 -3.64 -8.21 -11.16
C PHE A 350 -3.55 -9.25 -12.29
N VAL A 351 -4.71 -9.58 -12.86
CA VAL A 351 -4.86 -10.63 -13.87
C VAL A 351 -5.13 -10.05 -15.26
N MET A 352 -4.82 -10.83 -16.30
CA MET A 352 -5.21 -10.52 -17.67
C MET A 352 -6.70 -10.82 -17.88
N PRO A 353 -7.43 -10.02 -18.68
CA PRO A 353 -6.95 -8.91 -19.50
C PRO A 353 -7.00 -7.54 -18.80
N GLU A 354 -7.41 -7.49 -17.52
CA GLU A 354 -7.61 -6.23 -16.76
C GLU A 354 -6.32 -5.41 -16.59
N CYS A 355 -5.18 -6.08 -16.62
CA CYS A 355 -3.85 -5.48 -16.54
C CYS A 355 -3.16 -5.54 -17.91
N ARG A 356 -2.17 -4.69 -18.13
CA ARG A 356 -1.35 -4.75 -19.36
C ARG A 356 -0.63 -6.10 -19.43
N ALA A 357 -0.57 -6.69 -20.63
CA ALA A 357 0.01 -8.03 -20.90
C ALA A 357 1.42 -8.24 -20.34
N SER A 358 2.17 -7.15 -20.24
CA SER A 358 3.42 -7.10 -19.51
C SER A 358 3.61 -5.65 -19.09
N PRO A 359 3.30 -5.26 -17.84
CA PRO A 359 3.76 -3.96 -17.37
C PRO A 359 5.28 -3.96 -17.53
N ASN A 360 5.82 -2.98 -18.27
CA ASN A 360 7.27 -2.85 -18.39
C ASN A 360 7.83 -2.59 -16.98
N LEU A 361 9.09 -2.97 -16.70
CA LEU A 361 9.74 -2.61 -15.44
C LEU A 361 9.62 -1.11 -15.19
N VAL A 362 9.82 -0.29 -16.23
CA VAL A 362 9.66 1.17 -16.18
C VAL A 362 8.24 1.59 -15.78
N ASP A 363 7.20 0.86 -16.22
CA ASP A 363 5.82 1.17 -15.83
C ASP A 363 5.57 0.83 -14.36
N VAL A 364 6.11 -0.29 -13.87
CA VAL A 364 5.97 -0.70 -12.46
C VAL A 364 6.80 0.19 -11.54
N ASP A 365 8.02 0.52 -11.93
CA ASP A 365 8.90 1.44 -11.21
C ASP A 365 8.24 2.82 -11.10
N ARG A 366 7.81 3.40 -12.22
CA ARG A 366 7.07 4.66 -12.27
C ARG A 366 5.78 4.61 -11.45
N ALA A 367 5.12 3.46 -11.41
CA ALA A 367 3.91 3.23 -10.62
C ALA A 367 4.21 3.25 -9.11
N LEU A 368 5.40 2.81 -8.70
CA LEU A 368 5.84 2.73 -7.31
C LEU A 368 6.57 3.98 -6.82
N THR A 369 7.11 4.84 -7.69
CA THR A 369 7.84 6.07 -7.27
C THR A 369 7.02 7.06 -6.43
N ARG A 370 5.70 6.83 -6.29
CA ARG A 370 4.77 7.63 -5.49
C ARG A 370 4.17 6.89 -4.29
N LEU A 371 4.64 5.67 -4.07
CA LEU A 371 4.43 4.88 -2.85
C LEU A 371 5.83 4.70 -2.27
N ASP A 372 6.34 5.77 -1.69
CA ASP A 372 7.63 5.77 -1.03
C ASP A 372 7.62 4.86 0.22
N ASP A 373 8.81 4.71 0.81
CA ASP A 373 8.99 3.94 2.02
C ASP A 373 8.11 4.46 3.18
N ASP A 374 7.88 5.78 3.26
CA ASP A 374 7.15 6.42 4.36
C ASP A 374 5.63 6.14 4.29
N GLU A 375 5.05 6.11 3.10
CA GLU A 375 3.64 5.77 2.88
C GLU A 375 3.38 4.29 3.16
N LEU A 376 4.25 3.40 2.68
CA LEU A 376 4.19 1.97 2.99
C LEU A 376 4.39 1.72 4.49
N HIS A 377 5.35 2.40 5.11
CA HIS A 377 5.54 2.33 6.56
C HIS A 377 4.37 2.91 7.34
N THR A 378 3.63 3.87 6.80
CA THR A 378 2.39 4.34 7.41
C THR A 378 1.33 3.25 7.41
N VAL A 379 1.09 2.55 6.29
CA VAL A 379 0.15 1.41 6.25
C VAL A 379 0.58 0.33 7.25
N TYR A 380 1.88 0.06 7.32
CA TYR A 380 2.45 -0.87 8.29
C TYR A 380 2.20 -0.44 9.73
N ASP A 381 2.42 0.83 10.07
CA ASP A 381 2.23 1.36 11.41
C ASP A 381 0.76 1.38 11.84
N LEU A 382 -0.14 1.74 10.91
CA LEU A 382 -1.58 1.75 11.11
C LEU A 382 -2.17 0.33 11.23
N SER A 383 -1.50 -0.70 10.73
CA SER A 383 -1.95 -2.09 10.90
C SER A 383 -1.99 -2.57 12.36
N GLY A 384 -1.45 -1.77 13.29
CA GLY A 384 -1.59 -2.02 14.73
C GLY A 384 -0.89 -3.29 15.19
N PHE A 385 0.23 -3.66 14.55
CA PHE A 385 1.02 -4.84 14.94
C PHE A 385 1.31 -4.94 16.44
N TRP A 386 1.50 -3.79 17.07
CA TRP A 386 1.76 -3.65 18.51
C TRP A 386 0.52 -3.91 19.39
N ALA A 387 -0.70 -3.64 18.91
CA ALA A 387 -1.93 -3.71 19.71
C ALA A 387 -2.58 -5.09 19.64
N PHE A 388 -2.62 -5.66 18.43
CA PHE A 388 -3.53 -6.75 18.10
C PHE A 388 -2.84 -8.08 17.84
N TYR A 389 -1.53 -8.07 17.69
CA TYR A 389 -0.74 -9.26 17.40
C TYR A 389 0.28 -9.39 18.50
#